data_AF-A0AAW0XUS7-F1
#
_entry.id   AF-A0AAW0XUS7-F1
#
_cell.length_a   1.000
_cell.length_b   1.000
_cell.length_c   1.000
_cell.angle_alpha   90.00
_cell.angle_beta   90.00
_cell.angle_gamma   90.00
#
_symmetry.space_group_name_H-M   'P 1'
#
loop_
_entity.id
_entity.type
_entity.pdbx_description
1 polymer ?
#
loop_
_entity_poly.entity_id
_entity_poly.type
_entity_poly.pdbx_seq_one_letter_code
_entity_poly.pdbx_strand_id
1 'polypeptide(L)'
;HQHHAQGGRCGICGDAWDKYPRPHEAGGKYATGTIVRRYREGQVIPARVDVTSNHRGHFEFRICPNNNPEVEASQTCLNQYPLYLADGSGFHYQVARHSG
;
A
#
# COMPACT_ATOMS: atom_id res chain seq x y z
N HIS A 1 -12.63 -12.17 9.39
CA HIS A 1 -13.43 -12.00 8.15
C HIS A 1 -12.60 -12.28 6.89
N GLN A 2 -11.49 -11.58 6.64
CA GLN A 2 -10.66 -11.75 5.44
C GLN A 2 -10.29 -13.22 5.11
N HIS A 3 -9.70 -13.97 6.05
CA HIS A 3 -9.30 -15.35 5.79
C HIS A 3 -10.50 -16.31 5.74
N HIS A 4 -11.38 -16.27 6.74
CA HIS A 4 -12.49 -17.22 6.85
C HIS A 4 -13.59 -17.04 5.79
N ALA A 5 -13.88 -15.81 5.37
CA ALA A 5 -14.97 -15.51 4.43
C ALA A 5 -14.47 -15.13 3.03
N GLN A 6 -13.30 -14.49 2.92
CA GLN A 6 -12.79 -13.96 1.66
C GLN A 6 -11.59 -14.73 1.08
N GLY A 7 -11.21 -15.86 1.68
CA GLY A 7 -10.10 -16.68 1.20
C GLY A 7 -8.76 -15.95 1.24
N GLY A 8 -8.60 -15.01 2.17
CA GLY A 8 -7.40 -14.18 2.29
C GLY A 8 -7.38 -12.94 1.39
N ARG A 9 -8.37 -12.77 0.50
CA ARG A 9 -8.43 -11.62 -0.42
C ARG A 9 -8.72 -10.32 0.31
N CYS A 10 -8.10 -9.24 -0.16
CA CYS A 10 -8.26 -7.87 0.32
C CYS A 10 -8.33 -6.94 -0.90
N GLY A 11 -9.06 -5.82 -0.81
CA GLY A 11 -8.93 -4.74 -1.77
C GLY A 11 -7.51 -4.14 -1.74
N ILE A 12 -7.03 -3.60 -2.85
CA ILE A 12 -5.63 -3.15 -2.95
C ILE A 12 -5.33 -1.95 -2.02
N CYS A 13 -6.38 -1.25 -1.59
CA CYS A 13 -6.33 -0.14 -0.65
C CYS A 13 -6.79 -0.52 0.77
N GLY A 14 -6.89 -1.81 1.10
CA GLY A 14 -7.21 -2.31 2.45
C GLY A 14 -8.70 -2.46 2.76
N ASP A 15 -9.58 -2.15 1.80
CA ASP A 15 -11.01 -2.37 1.93
C ASP A 15 -11.38 -3.87 1.89
N ALA A 16 -12.51 -4.22 2.51
CA ALA A 16 -13.03 -5.58 2.45
C ALA A 16 -13.31 -6.00 1.00
N TRP A 17 -12.88 -7.21 0.64
CA TRP A 17 -12.93 -7.70 -0.73
C TRP A 17 -14.33 -7.69 -1.35
N ASP A 18 -15.36 -7.99 -0.56
CA ASP A 18 -16.77 -8.09 -0.94
C ASP A 18 -17.54 -6.76 -0.88
N LYS A 19 -16.90 -5.68 -0.44
CA LYS A 19 -17.53 -4.37 -0.38
C LYS A 19 -17.58 -3.73 -1.76
N TYR A 20 -18.72 -3.14 -2.13
CA TYR A 20 -18.83 -2.31 -3.33
C TYR A 20 -19.80 -1.14 -3.13
N PRO A 21 -19.43 0.10 -3.51
CA PRO A 21 -18.09 0.51 -3.91
C PRO A 21 -17.09 0.42 -2.74
N ARG A 22 -15.83 0.10 -3.03
CA ARG A 22 -14.75 0.12 -2.02
C ARG A 22 -14.36 1.57 -1.74
N PRO A 23 -14.51 2.09 -0.51
CA PRO A 23 -14.38 3.51 -0.24
C PRO A 23 -13.02 4.15 -0.56
N HIS A 24 -11.92 3.39 -0.52
CA HIS A 24 -10.55 3.89 -0.70
C HIS A 24 -9.98 3.57 -2.09
N GLU A 25 -10.73 2.89 -2.94
CA GLU A 25 -10.37 2.59 -4.33
C GLU A 25 -11.06 3.57 -5.30
N ALA A 26 -10.63 3.58 -6.56
CA ALA A 26 -11.12 4.53 -7.57
C ALA A 26 -12.66 4.53 -7.67
N GLY A 27 -13.26 5.72 -7.67
CA GLY A 27 -14.72 5.90 -7.59
C GLY A 27 -15.31 5.79 -6.17
N GLY A 28 -14.50 5.43 -5.17
CA GLY A 28 -14.86 5.41 -3.77
C GLY A 28 -14.87 6.79 -3.11
N LYS A 29 -15.57 6.90 -1.97
CA LYS A 29 -15.76 8.14 -1.20
C LYS A 29 -14.45 8.89 -0.90
N TYR A 30 -13.35 8.17 -0.66
CA TYR A 30 -12.07 8.74 -0.24
C TYR A 30 -11.05 8.84 -1.40
N ALA A 31 -11.29 8.18 -2.53
CA ALA A 31 -10.42 8.20 -3.71
C ALA A 31 -10.76 9.38 -4.63
N THR A 32 -10.41 10.60 -4.18
CA THR A 32 -10.78 11.85 -4.88
C THR A 32 -9.89 12.22 -6.08
N GLY A 33 -8.84 11.45 -6.35
CA GLY A 33 -7.83 11.79 -7.36
C GLY A 33 -6.89 12.94 -6.98
N THR A 34 -6.96 13.43 -5.73
CA THR A 34 -6.08 14.51 -5.25
C THR A 34 -4.64 14.02 -5.10
N ILE A 35 -3.71 14.67 -5.80
CA ILE A 35 -2.27 14.39 -5.68
C ILE A 35 -1.72 15.01 -4.39
N VAL A 36 -1.44 14.16 -3.39
CA VAL A 36 -0.95 14.60 -2.06
C VAL A 36 0.54 14.90 -2.02
N ARG A 37 1.33 14.40 -2.98
CA ARG A 37 2.78 14.68 -3.08
C ARG A 37 3.30 14.46 -4.49
N ARG A 38 4.38 15.18 -4.83
CA ARG A 38 5.13 15.01 -6.07
C ARG A 38 6.57 14.66 -5.75
N TYR A 39 7.13 13.71 -6.48
CA TYR A 39 8.51 13.26 -6.37
C TYR A 39 9.18 13.26 -7.74
N ARG A 40 10.51 13.25 -7.76
CA ARG A 40 11.28 13.00 -8.98
C ARG A 40 11.59 11.52 -9.10
N GLU A 41 11.73 11.05 -10.34
CA GLU A 41 12.22 9.69 -10.59
C GLU A 41 13.60 9.50 -9.93
N GLY A 42 13.80 8.33 -9.29
CA GLY A 42 15.02 8.01 -8.54
C GLY A 42 15.17 8.75 -7.20
N GLN A 43 14.23 9.61 -6.82
CA GLN A 43 14.30 10.30 -5.53
C GLN A 43 14.13 9.32 -4.36
N VAL A 44 15.05 9.38 -3.39
CA VAL A 44 14.86 8.75 -2.08
C VAL A 44 13.80 9.52 -1.29
N ILE A 45 12.75 8.82 -0.84
CA ILE A 45 11.62 9.42 -0.13
C ILE A 45 11.51 8.88 1.30
N PRO A 46 11.21 9.73 2.29
CA PRO A 46 10.83 9.25 3.62
C PRO A 46 9.36 8.79 3.59
N ALA A 47 9.14 7.49 3.85
CA ALA A 47 7.82 6.93 4.14
C ALA A 47 7.68 6.76 5.65
N ARG A 48 6.56 7.23 6.23
CA ARG A 48 6.26 7.11 7.66
C ARG A 48 5.01 6.28 7.86
N VAL A 49 5.09 5.27 8.72
CA VAL A 49 3.97 4.46 9.18
C VAL A 49 3.82 4.67 10.68
N ASP A 50 2.66 5.16 11.10
CA ASP A 50 2.36 5.32 12.53
C ASP A 50 1.78 4.01 13.07
N VAL A 51 2.58 3.30 13.88
CA VAL A 51 2.22 2.00 14.47
C VAL A 51 1.63 2.25 15.87
N THR A 52 0.33 2.03 16.01
CA THR A 52 -0.37 2.13 17.31
C THR A 52 -0.31 0.83 18.12
N SER A 53 -0.15 -0.31 17.44
CA SER A 53 0.02 -1.63 18.04
C SER A 53 1.01 -2.45 17.19
N ASN A 54 2.11 -2.88 17.82
CA ASN A 54 3.17 -3.61 17.12
C ASN A 54 2.86 -5.11 17.06
N HIS A 55 2.32 -5.54 15.92
CA HIS A 55 2.07 -6.95 15.61
C HIS A 55 3.26 -7.66 14.94
N ARG A 56 4.44 -7.03 14.91
CA ARG A 56 5.68 -7.50 14.29
C ARG A 56 5.53 -7.68 12.76
N GLY A 57 6.44 -8.42 12.15
CA GLY A 57 6.46 -8.65 10.70
C GLY A 57 7.26 -7.57 9.98
N HIS A 58 6.81 -7.20 8.79
CA HIS A 58 7.50 -6.24 7.94
C HIS A 58 6.50 -5.38 7.15
N PHE A 59 6.96 -4.23 6.68
CA PHE A 59 6.26 -3.41 5.70
C PHE A 59 6.92 -3.52 4.34
N GLU A 60 6.11 -3.41 3.30
CA GLU A 60 6.54 -3.33 1.91
C GLU A 60 5.79 -2.18 1.25
N PHE A 61 6.44 -1.48 0.34
CA PHE A 61 5.83 -0.43 -0.46
C PHE A 61 5.92 -0.79 -1.92
N ARG A 62 4.85 -0.54 -2.65
CA ARG A 62 4.73 -0.78 -4.09
C ARG A 62 4.09 0.43 -4.74
N ILE A 63 4.44 0.68 -5.99
CA ILE A 63 3.78 1.70 -6.81
C ILE A 63 3.25 1.03 -8.09
N CYS A 64 2.22 1.60 -8.69
CA CYS A 64 1.77 1.20 -10.02
C CYS A 64 1.74 2.47 -10.87
N PRO A 65 2.34 2.48 -12.07
CA PRO A 65 2.15 3.56 -13.03
C PRO A 65 0.67 3.64 -13.43
N ASN A 66 -0.07 4.55 -12.78
CA ASN A 66 -1.47 4.80 -13.06
C ASN A 66 -1.67 6.29 -13.36
N ASN A 67 -1.93 6.61 -14.62
CA ASN A 67 -2.12 7.97 -15.10
C ASN A 67 -3.59 8.40 -15.14
N ASN A 68 -4.51 7.55 -14.65
CA ASN A 68 -5.93 7.88 -14.57
C ASN A 68 -6.47 7.59 -13.15
N PRO A 69 -6.81 8.64 -12.37
CA PRO A 69 -7.32 8.45 -11.00
C PRO A 69 -8.71 7.80 -10.93
N GLU A 70 -9.44 7.74 -12.05
CA GLU A 70 -10.75 7.07 -12.14
C GLU A 70 -10.62 5.56 -12.38
N VAL A 71 -9.41 5.08 -12.70
CA VAL A 71 -9.13 3.67 -12.93
C VAL A 71 -8.35 3.12 -11.75
N GLU A 72 -8.85 2.02 -11.18
CA GLU A 72 -8.17 1.33 -10.08
C GLU A 72 -6.85 0.72 -10.55
N ALA A 73 -5.80 0.83 -9.75
CA ALA A 73 -4.59 0.05 -9.97
C ALA A 73 -4.87 -1.45 -9.74
N SER A 74 -4.09 -2.34 -10.35
CA SER A 74 -4.20 -3.77 -10.08
C SER A 74 -3.10 -4.26 -9.14
N GLN A 75 -3.39 -5.30 -8.36
CA GLN A 75 -2.36 -5.99 -7.58
C GLN A 75 -1.23 -6.51 -8.47
N THR A 76 -1.56 -6.98 -9.68
CA THR A 76 -0.57 -7.44 -10.67
C THR A 76 0.40 -6.33 -11.06
N CYS A 77 -0.10 -5.10 -11.29
CA CYS A 77 0.75 -3.95 -11.58
C CYS A 77 1.63 -3.59 -10.37
N LEU A 78 1.03 -3.49 -9.18
CA LEU A 78 1.78 -3.17 -7.96
C LEU A 78 2.93 -4.16 -7.72
N ASN A 79 2.70 -5.45 -7.96
CA ASN A 79 3.70 -6.50 -7.79
C ASN A 79 4.90 -6.36 -8.73
N GLN A 80 4.78 -5.62 -9.83
CA GLN A 80 5.89 -5.37 -10.76
C GLN A 80 6.84 -4.28 -10.27
N TYR A 81 6.43 -3.40 -9.35
CA TYR A 81 7.22 -2.25 -8.91
C TYR A 81 7.29 -2.13 -7.38
N PRO A 82 7.99 -3.05 -6.69
CA PRO A 82 8.36 -2.86 -5.29
C PRO A 82 9.35 -1.70 -5.15
N LEU A 83 9.19 -0.92 -4.08
CA LEU A 83 10.13 0.14 -3.71
C LEU A 83 11.20 -0.45 -2.78
N TYR A 84 12.45 -0.35 -3.20
CA TYR A 84 13.60 -0.83 -2.44
C TYR A 84 14.00 0.19 -1.37
N LEU A 85 14.46 -0.33 -0.23
CA LEU A 85 15.03 0.46 0.85
C LEU A 85 16.32 1.12 0.36
N ALA A 86 16.49 2.39 0.73
CA ALA A 86 17.60 3.21 0.25
C ALA A 86 18.98 2.71 0.70
N ASP A 87 19.04 1.89 1.75
CA ASP A 87 20.26 1.25 2.26
C ASP A 87 20.64 -0.04 1.51
N GLY A 88 19.84 -0.47 0.52
CA GLY A 88 20.07 -1.66 -0.27
C GLY A 88 19.71 -2.98 0.43
N SER A 89 19.08 -2.95 1.61
CA SER A 89 18.74 -4.15 2.39
C SER A 89 17.56 -4.98 1.83
N GLY A 90 17.00 -4.58 0.68
CA GLY A 90 15.88 -5.22 0.01
C GLY A 90 14.65 -4.32 0.01
N PHE A 91 13.44 -4.89 0.05
CA PHE A 91 12.18 -4.14 0.04
C PHE A 91 11.24 -4.51 1.21
N HIS A 92 11.73 -5.31 2.17
CA HIS A 92 11.01 -5.66 3.39
C HIS A 92 11.58 -4.87 4.58
N TYR A 93 10.86 -3.85 5.04
CA TYR A 93 11.25 -3.13 6.26
C TYR A 93 10.79 -3.92 7.48
N GLN A 94 11.71 -4.54 8.21
CA GLN A 94 11.38 -5.31 9.41
C GLN A 94 10.93 -4.39 10.55
N VAL A 95 9.74 -4.65 11.08
CA VAL A 95 9.26 -3.92 12.26
C VAL A 95 10.01 -4.47 13.47
N ALA A 96 10.94 -3.67 13.98
CA ALA A 96 11.75 -4.05 15.14
C ALA A 96 10.85 -4.46 16.32
N ARG A 97 11.32 -5.41 17.13
CA ARG A 97 10.79 -5.59 18.48
C ARG A 97 11.10 -4.29 19.21
N HIS A 98 10.12 -3.67 19.86
CA HIS A 98 10.43 -2.72 20.92
C HIS A 98 11.31 -3.45 21.95
N SER A 99 12.62 -3.29 21.86
CA SER A 99 13.46 -3.20 23.05
C SER A 99 13.22 -1.78 23.56
N GLY A 100 12.43 -1.68 24.63
CA GLY A 100 12.40 -0.46 25.44
C GLY A 100 13.79 -0.13 25.96
#